data_AF-A0A095Y431-F1
#
_entry.id   AF-A0A095Y431-F1
#
_cell.length_a   1.000
_cell.length_b   1.000
_cell.length_c   1.000
_cell.angle_alpha   90.00
_cell.angle_beta   90.00
_cell.angle_gamma   90.00
#
_symmetry.space_group_name_H-M   'P 1'
#
loop_
_entity.id
_entity.type
_entity.pdbx_description
1 polymer ?
#
loop_
_entity_poly.entity_id
_entity_poly.type
_entity_poly.pdbx_seq_one_letter_code
_entity_poly.pdbx_strand_id
1 'polypeptide(L)'
;MNENTQEAFEAWVDSGMAEPRRFDESYQGYWPSFQDYLAEEVEEMQRSWTEEAVRYFDWNLYERDQLHSYTVCDAPNGGVYVFLDL
;
A
#
# COMPACT_ATOMS: atom_id res chain seq x y z
N MET A 1 9.89 -3.54 -18.46
CA MET A 1 9.02 -2.46 -17.96
C MET A 1 7.68 -3.10 -17.71
N ASN A 2 7.32 -3.30 -16.44
CA ASN A 2 6.05 -3.88 -16.06
C ASN A 2 4.94 -2.91 -16.49
N GLU A 3 3.86 -3.45 -17.07
CA GLU A 3 2.92 -2.72 -17.94
C GLU A 3 2.19 -1.52 -17.30
N ASN A 4 2.34 -1.26 -16.00
CA ASN A 4 1.65 -0.17 -15.29
C ASN A 4 2.59 0.89 -14.66
N THR A 5 3.89 0.88 -14.98
CA THR A 5 4.88 1.77 -14.31
C THR A 5 4.67 3.25 -14.66
N GLN A 6 4.27 3.56 -15.89
CA GLN A 6 4.04 4.94 -16.32
C GLN A 6 2.80 5.55 -15.65
N GLU A 7 1.70 4.78 -15.57
CA GLU A 7 0.48 5.21 -14.88
C GLU A 7 0.72 5.42 -13.39
N ALA A 8 1.50 4.54 -12.76
CA ALA A 8 1.92 4.71 -11.36
C ALA A 8 2.75 5.98 -11.16
N PHE A 9 3.64 6.31 -12.10
CA PHE A 9 4.44 7.55 -12.02
C PHE A 9 3.58 8.80 -12.15
N GLU A 10 2.57 8.78 -13.04
CA GLU A 10 1.61 9.89 -13.17
C GLU A 10 0.80 10.06 -11.89
N ALA A 11 0.27 8.97 -11.32
CA ALA A 11 -0.45 8.99 -10.04
C ALA A 11 0.42 9.51 -8.88
N TRP A 12 1.70 9.12 -8.84
CA TRP A 12 2.68 9.63 -7.87
C TRP A 12 2.89 11.14 -7.98
N VAL A 13 3.05 11.66 -9.20
CA VAL A 13 3.21 13.11 -9.43
C VAL A 13 1.94 13.86 -9.01
N ASP A 14 0.76 13.33 -9.34
CA ASP A 14 -0.52 13.95 -9.01
C ASP A 14 -0.85 13.91 -7.51
N SER A 15 -0.33 12.93 -6.78
CA SER A 15 -0.45 12.87 -5.31
C SER A 15 0.15 14.11 -4.62
N GLY A 16 1.13 14.76 -5.27
CA GLY A 16 1.85 15.92 -4.73
C GLY A 16 2.76 15.59 -3.53
N MET A 17 2.90 14.32 -3.17
CA MET A 17 3.52 13.88 -1.90
C MET A 17 5.04 13.74 -1.97
N ALA A 18 5.67 13.69 -3.15
CA ALA A 18 7.09 13.33 -3.19
C ALA A 18 7.89 13.78 -4.43
N GLU A 19 9.22 13.81 -4.27
CA GLU A 19 10.17 14.12 -5.33
C GLU A 19 10.11 13.06 -6.45
N PRO A 20 9.88 13.42 -7.72
CA PRO A 20 9.74 12.46 -8.81
C PRO A 20 10.91 11.47 -8.97
N ARG A 21 12.11 11.85 -8.51
CA ARG A 21 13.31 11.01 -8.57
C ARG A 21 13.30 9.82 -7.61
N ARG A 22 12.45 9.86 -6.57
CA ARG A 22 12.32 8.77 -5.59
C ARG A 22 11.31 7.72 -5.99
N PHE A 23 10.61 7.89 -7.10
CA PHE A 23 9.58 6.94 -7.55
C PHE A 23 10.05 5.49 -7.52
N ASP A 24 11.21 5.19 -8.10
CA ASP A 24 11.73 3.82 -8.17
C ASP A 24 12.06 3.23 -6.80
N GLU A 25 12.38 4.07 -5.81
CA GLU A 25 12.69 3.66 -4.43
C GLU A 25 11.41 3.51 -3.58
N SER A 26 10.42 4.35 -3.84
CA SER A 26 9.15 4.37 -3.11
C SER A 26 8.15 3.34 -3.64
N TYR A 27 8.14 3.03 -4.94
CA TYR A 27 7.09 2.22 -5.56
C TYR A 27 7.10 0.75 -5.06
N GLN A 28 6.00 0.35 -4.42
CA GLN A 28 5.81 -1.00 -3.86
C GLN A 28 4.98 -1.92 -4.76
N GLY A 29 4.51 -1.42 -5.91
CA GLY A 29 3.77 -2.21 -6.89
C GLY A 29 2.28 -1.86 -6.98
N TYR A 30 1.58 -2.68 -7.75
CA TYR A 30 0.13 -2.63 -7.98
C TYR A 30 -0.55 -3.77 -7.22
N TRP A 31 -1.66 -3.47 -6.54
CA TRP A 31 -2.40 -4.41 -5.72
C TRP A 31 -3.91 -4.25 -5.90
N PRO A 32 -4.73 -5.30 -5.71
CA PRO A 32 -6.19 -5.19 -5.81
C PRO A 32 -6.81 -4.26 -4.76
N SER A 33 -6.17 -4.11 -3.60
CA SER A 33 -6.49 -3.12 -2.57
C SER A 33 -5.27 -2.88 -1.68
N PHE A 34 -5.29 -1.82 -0.87
CA PHE A 34 -4.21 -1.58 0.09
C PHE A 34 -4.19 -2.63 1.21
N GLN A 35 -5.37 -3.13 1.60
CA GLN A 35 -5.47 -4.25 2.54
C GLN A 35 -4.79 -5.52 2.00
N ASP A 36 -4.90 -5.81 0.69
CA ASP A 36 -4.21 -6.97 0.07
C ASP A 36 -2.68 -6.82 0.13
N TYR A 37 -2.15 -5.59 0.00
CA TYR A 37 -0.72 -5.33 0.17
C TYR A 37 -0.25 -5.60 1.61
N LEU A 38 -1.05 -5.19 2.60
CA LEU A 38 -0.73 -5.36 4.02
C LEU A 38 -0.96 -6.80 4.54
N ALA A 39 -1.65 -7.64 3.76
CA ALA A 39 -2.11 -8.95 4.22
C ALA A 39 -0.97 -9.85 4.70
N GLU A 40 0.13 -9.94 3.94
CA GLU A 40 1.28 -10.79 4.30
C GLU A 40 1.94 -10.33 5.61
N GLU A 41 2.11 -9.02 5.80
CA GLU A 41 2.68 -8.47 7.03
C GLU A 41 1.79 -8.74 8.24
N VAL A 42 0.48 -8.56 8.08
CA VAL A 42 -0.49 -8.81 9.15
C VAL A 42 -0.55 -10.30 9.49
N GLU A 43 -0.53 -11.19 8.50
CA GLU A 43 -0.48 -12.64 8.70
C GLU A 43 0.77 -13.05 9.50
N GLU A 44 1.94 -12.51 9.15
CA GLU A 44 3.18 -12.76 9.89
C GLU A 44 3.13 -12.22 11.32
N MET A 45 2.61 -11.00 11.52
CA MET A 45 2.40 -10.42 12.85
C MET A 45 1.47 -11.28 13.71
N GLN A 46 0.41 -11.83 13.10
CA GLN A 46 -0.63 -12.61 13.77
C GLN A 46 -0.28 -14.09 13.94
N ARG A 47 0.85 -14.58 13.40
CA ARG A 47 1.26 -15.99 13.43
C ARG A 47 1.23 -16.62 14.83
N SER A 48 1.45 -15.84 15.88
CA SER A 48 1.47 -16.28 17.28
C SER A 48 0.29 -15.81 18.12
N TRP A 49 -0.69 -15.15 17.51
CA TRP A 49 -1.86 -14.61 18.21
C TRP A 49 -2.87 -15.70 18.50
N THR A 50 -3.74 -15.45 19.48
CA THR A 50 -4.91 -16.31 19.71
C THR A 50 -5.96 -16.07 18.62
N GLU A 51 -6.81 -17.07 18.35
CA GLU A 51 -7.92 -16.92 17.40
C GLU A 51 -8.85 -15.75 17.74
N GLU A 52 -9.02 -15.47 19.04
CA GLU A 52 -9.82 -14.33 19.51
C GLU A 52 -9.18 -13.00 19.13
N ALA A 53 -7.86 -12.85 19.31
CA ALA A 53 -7.15 -11.63 18.92
C ALA A 53 -7.17 -11.41 17.41
N VAL A 54 -7.00 -12.46 16.60
CA VAL A 54 -7.11 -12.38 15.13
C VAL A 54 -8.52 -11.95 14.71
N ARG A 55 -9.56 -12.53 15.33
CA ARG A 55 -10.96 -12.22 15.02
C ARG A 55 -11.33 -10.77 15.29
N TYR A 56 -10.75 -10.18 16.33
CA TYR A 56 -11.02 -8.81 16.74
C TYR A 56 -9.98 -7.79 16.24
N PHE A 57 -9.08 -8.21 15.34
CA PHE A 57 -8.13 -7.29 14.73
C PHE A 57 -8.88 -6.25 13.88
N ASP A 58 -8.63 -4.97 14.16
CA ASP A 58 -9.26 -3.86 13.46
C ASP A 58 -8.45 -3.49 12.22
N TRP A 59 -8.81 -4.11 11.10
CA TRP A 59 -8.19 -3.84 9.80
C TRP A 59 -8.29 -2.38 9.38
N ASN A 60 -9.43 -1.72 9.63
CA ASN A 60 -9.63 -0.33 9.22
C ASN A 60 -8.70 0.61 10.01
N LEU A 61 -8.55 0.34 11.31
CA LEU A 61 -7.63 1.10 12.14
C LEU A 61 -6.18 0.90 11.69
N TYR A 62 -5.80 -0.35 11.43
CA TYR A 62 -4.44 -0.68 10.98
C TYR A 62 -4.12 -0.03 9.64
N GLU A 63 -4.99 -0.20 8.65
CA GLU A 63 -4.83 0.37 7.32
C GLU A 63 -4.70 1.90 7.38
N ARG A 64 -5.55 2.56 8.16
CA ARG A 64 -5.49 4.01 8.36
C ARG A 64 -4.15 4.45 8.97
N ASP A 65 -3.66 3.72 9.95
CA ASP A 65 -2.37 4.04 10.57
C ASP A 65 -1.21 3.83 9.59
N GLN A 66 -1.30 2.85 8.68
CA GLN A 66 -0.30 2.64 7.61
C GLN A 66 -0.27 3.77 6.58
N LEU A 67 -1.36 4.51 6.36
CA LEU A 67 -1.37 5.70 5.49
C LEU A 67 -0.48 6.86 5.98
N HIS A 68 0.12 6.75 7.17
CA HIS A 68 1.17 7.66 7.61
C HIS A 68 2.56 7.33 7.06
N SER A 69 2.76 6.08 6.63
CA SER A 69 4.01 5.57 6.07
C SER A 69 3.89 5.31 4.57
N TYR A 70 2.67 5.22 4.05
CA TYR A 70 2.39 4.90 2.66
C TYR A 70 1.45 5.91 2.01
N THR A 71 1.80 6.31 0.79
CA THR A 71 0.88 6.95 -0.13
C THR A 71 0.22 5.88 -1.00
N VAL A 72 -1.11 5.91 -1.09
CA VAL A 72 -1.90 4.97 -1.88
C VAL A 72 -2.71 5.74 -2.92
N CYS A 73 -2.60 5.35 -4.19
CA CYS A 73 -3.32 5.98 -5.29
C CYS A 73 -4.20 4.97 -6.01
N ASP A 74 -5.43 5.35 -6.36
CA ASP A 74 -6.33 4.50 -7.14
C ASP A 74 -5.76 4.25 -8.55
N ALA A 75 -5.77 2.99 -8.98
CA ALA A 75 -5.34 2.61 -10.32
C ALA A 75 -6.53 2.70 -11.31
N PRO A 76 -6.31 3.15 -12.56
CA PRO A 76 -7.40 3.35 -13.54
C PRO A 76 -8.20 2.09 -13.87
N ASN A 77 -7.58 0.91 -13.76
CA ASN A 77 -8.18 -0.39 -14.09
C ASN A 77 -8.80 -1.10 -12.87
N GLY A 78 -9.01 -0.36 -11.77
CA GLY A 78 -9.30 -0.92 -10.45
C GLY A 78 -8.02 -1.29 -9.71
N GLY A 79 -8.08 -1.42 -8.39
CA GLY A 79 -6.91 -1.62 -7.54
C GLY A 79 -6.20 -0.33 -7.15
N VAL A 80 -4.99 -0.46 -6.60
CA VAL A 80 -4.19 0.65 -6.07
C VAL A 80 -2.71 0.51 -6.43
N TYR A 81 -2.04 1.65 -6.55
CA TYR A 81 -0.59 1.75 -6.49
C TYR A 81 -0.18 2.14 -5.08
N VAL A 82 0.80 1.44 -4.54
CA VAL A 82 1.32 1.67 -3.19
C VAL A 82 2.72 2.25 -3.28
N PHE A 83 2.97 3.29 -2.50
CA PHE A 83 4.25 3.96 -2.41
C PHE A 83 4.66 4.13 -0.95
N LEU A 84 5.92 3.84 -0.64
CA LEU A 84 6.50 4.10 0.67
C LEU A 84 6.95 5.57 0.75
N ASP A 85 6.51 6.26 1.80
CA ASP A 85 6.94 7.63 2.10
C ASP A 85 8.33 7.57 2.76
N LEU A 86 9.37 7.92 1.98
CA LEU A 86 10.80 7.91 2.36
C LEU A 86 11.32 9.30 2.79
#